data_AF-A0A2J8A6R2-F1
#
_entry.id   AF-A0A2J8A6R2-F1
#
_cell.length_a   1.000
_cell.length_b   1.000
_cell.length_c   1.000
_cell.angle_alpha   90.00
_cell.angle_beta   90.00
_cell.angle_gamma   90.00
#
_symmetry.space_group_name_H-M   'P 1'
#
loop_
_entity.id
_entity.type
_entity.pdbx_description
1 polymer ?
#
loop_
_entity_poly.entity_id
_entity_poly.type
_entity_poly.pdbx_seq_one_letter_code
_entity_poly.pdbx_strand_id
1 'polypeptide(L)'
;MSLVRHFNAASDGWSPRLEDSILHGCIPVIIMDGVQAVFETILDLPSFSIRIAQKDMTRIIEILKAVPEERIKAMQDNLARVWQRVGAVGELLLWLHLHRLLMAMEDAVGVVADHSSKNGGVQRPAPGAQFAASPVDDAFSTIMQWLYARIPDVHRGTTTAGAVVTA
;
A
#
# COMPACT_ATOMS: atom_id res chain seq x y z
N MET A 1 29.45 -3.34 13.77
CA MET A 1 28.02 -3.62 14.04
C MET A 1 27.17 -2.56 13.32
N SER A 2 26.06 -2.99 12.73
CA SER A 2 25.47 -2.37 11.54
C SER A 2 24.74 -1.05 11.78
N LEU A 3 25.15 0.02 11.08
CA LEU A 3 24.43 1.30 10.94
C LEU A 3 22.96 1.07 10.52
N VAL A 4 22.70 -0.01 9.77
CA VAL A 4 21.37 -0.40 9.24
C VAL A 4 20.43 -0.90 10.34
N ARG A 5 20.92 -1.30 11.52
CA ARG A 5 20.04 -1.70 12.64
C ARG A 5 19.48 -0.51 13.41
N HIS A 6 20.14 0.64 13.34
CA HIS A 6 19.77 1.81 14.12
C HIS A 6 18.95 2.82 13.33
N PHE A 7 19.08 2.84 12.00
CA PHE A 7 18.47 3.87 11.15
C PHE A 7 17.70 3.27 9.98
N ASN A 8 16.49 3.78 9.74
CA ASN A 8 15.66 3.41 8.59
C ASN A 8 15.18 4.68 7.85
N ALA A 9 15.27 4.68 6.53
CA ALA A 9 14.96 5.86 5.71
C ALA A 9 13.47 5.95 5.44
N ALA A 10 12.83 6.99 5.97
CA ALA A 10 11.45 7.34 5.67
C ALA A 10 11.42 8.31 4.49
N SER A 11 10.76 7.92 3.40
CA SER A 11 10.51 8.81 2.25
C SER A 11 9.06 9.24 2.28
N ASP A 12 8.82 10.52 2.03
CA ASP A 12 7.53 11.21 1.98
C ASP A 12 6.71 11.12 3.28
N GLY A 13 6.00 12.19 3.62
CA GLY A 13 5.30 12.28 4.90
C GLY A 13 4.21 11.22 5.08
N TRP A 14 3.79 10.58 3.98
CA TRP A 14 2.68 9.64 3.87
C TRP A 14 3.09 8.17 3.78
N SER A 15 4.38 7.88 3.63
CA SER A 15 4.84 6.51 3.55
C SER A 15 4.74 5.82 4.90
N PRO A 16 4.32 4.54 4.92
CA PRO A 16 4.35 3.74 6.14
C PRO A 16 5.77 3.56 6.68
N ARG A 17 6.82 3.90 5.93
CA ARG A 17 8.23 3.77 6.34
C ARG A 17 8.56 4.52 7.63
N LEU A 18 7.90 5.65 7.90
CA LEU A 18 8.08 6.37 9.16
C LEU A 18 7.53 5.55 10.34
N GLU A 19 6.31 5.03 10.18
CA GLU A 19 5.62 4.24 11.20
C GLU A 19 6.29 2.88 11.41
N ASP A 20 6.71 2.23 10.32
CA ASP A 20 7.47 0.98 10.31
C ASP A 20 8.81 1.11 11.08
N SER A 21 9.52 2.22 10.89
CA SER A 21 10.73 2.54 11.65
C SER A 21 10.44 2.61 13.15
N ILE A 22 9.35 3.30 13.53
CA ILE A 22 8.93 3.46 14.93
C ILE A 22 8.53 2.11 15.53
N LEU A 23 7.75 1.31 14.80
CA LEU A 23 7.28 -0.01 15.23
C LEU A 23 8.42 -1.00 15.44
N HIS A 24 9.46 -0.93 14.59
CA HIS A 24 10.64 -1.79 14.69
C HIS A 24 11.74 -1.24 15.62
N GLY A 25 11.54 -0.07 16.25
CA GLY A 25 12.53 0.50 17.16
C GLY A 25 13.74 1.15 16.45
N CYS A 26 13.65 1.37 15.13
CA CYS A 26 14.66 2.04 14.35
C CYS A 26 14.45 3.56 14.36
N ILE A 27 15.53 4.33 14.39
CA ILE A 27 15.48 5.80 14.29
C ILE A 27 15.13 6.18 12.84
N PRO A 28 14.01 6.86 12.59
CA PRO A 28 13.66 7.30 11.26
C PRO A 28 14.59 8.40 10.75
N VAL A 29 15.03 8.26 9.50
CA VAL A 29 15.84 9.23 8.76
C VAL A 29 15.01 9.81 7.63
N ILE A 30 14.76 11.11 7.68
CA ILE A 30 13.91 11.83 6.73
C ILE A 30 14.81 12.59 5.76
N ILE A 31 14.77 12.24 4.47
CA ILE A 31 15.69 12.79 3.45
C ILE A 31 15.01 13.88 2.59
N MET A 32 13.74 14.21 2.86
CA MET A 32 12.97 15.14 2.04
C MET A 32 12.90 16.54 2.65
N ASP A 33 13.20 17.52 1.81
CA ASP A 33 13.12 18.94 2.13
C ASP A 33 11.69 19.46 1.93
N GLY A 34 11.23 20.37 2.78
CA GLY A 34 9.93 21.04 2.64
C GLY A 34 8.69 20.17 2.84
N VAL A 35 8.85 18.89 3.21
CA VAL A 35 7.74 17.98 3.52
C VAL A 35 7.51 17.93 5.02
N GLN A 36 6.29 18.24 5.44
CA GLN A 36 5.83 18.02 6.80
C GLN A 36 5.42 16.54 6.94
N ALA A 37 6.00 15.83 7.90
CA ALA A 37 5.61 14.45 8.15
C ALA A 37 4.21 14.40 8.77
N VAL A 38 3.44 13.35 8.48
CA VAL A 38 2.01 13.23 8.87
C VAL A 38 1.79 13.44 10.38
N PHE A 39 2.75 13.03 11.21
CA PHE A 39 2.64 13.16 12.67
C PHE A 39 3.46 14.30 13.28
N GLU A 40 4.08 15.17 12.48
CA GLU A 40 4.96 16.26 12.98
C GLU A 40 4.23 17.28 13.86
N THR A 41 2.91 17.39 13.73
CA THR A 41 2.06 18.27 14.58
C THR A 41 1.70 17.65 15.92
N ILE A 42 1.79 16.32 16.05
CA ILE A 42 1.33 15.55 17.23
C ILE A 42 2.52 14.98 18.00
N LEU A 43 3.56 14.57 17.27
CA LEU A 43 4.79 13.98 17.77
C LEU A 43 5.94 14.97 17.57
N ASP A 44 6.77 15.10 18.59
CA ASP A 44 8.02 15.86 18.51
C ASP A 44 9.07 15.08 17.70
N LEU A 45 8.88 14.99 16.40
CA LEU A 45 9.74 14.27 15.46
C LEU A 45 11.23 14.59 15.64
N PRO A 46 11.66 15.86 15.83
CA PRO A 46 13.06 16.20 16.08
C PRO A 46 13.70 15.48 17.28
N SER A 47 12.91 15.02 18.25
CA SER A 47 13.41 14.33 19.45
C SER A 47 13.82 12.87 19.23
N PHE A 48 13.36 12.24 18.13
CA PHE A 48 13.62 10.82 17.84
C PHE A 48 13.90 10.52 16.36
N SER A 49 14.06 11.54 15.51
CA SER A 49 14.35 11.39 14.08
C SER A 49 15.54 12.24 13.63
N ILE A 50 16.11 11.90 12.48
CA ILE A 50 17.17 12.69 11.85
C ILE A 50 16.68 13.19 10.49
N ARG A 51 16.64 14.52 10.30
CA ARG A 51 16.43 15.12 8.97
C ARG A 51 17.76 15.34 8.28
N ILE A 52 17.87 14.86 7.04
CA ILE A 52 19.01 15.08 6.16
C ILE A 52 18.48 15.77 4.90
N ALA A 53 19.12 16.85 4.48
CA ALA A 53 18.71 17.54 3.27
C ALA A 53 18.98 16.66 2.04
N GLN A 54 18.14 16.76 1.01
CA GLN A 54 18.25 15.90 -0.17
C GLN A 54 19.59 16.09 -0.90
N LYS A 55 20.12 17.32 -0.86
CA LYS A 55 21.47 17.66 -1.38
C LYS A 55 22.60 16.86 -0.72
N ASP A 56 22.41 16.44 0.53
CA ASP A 56 23.41 15.72 1.33
C ASP A 56 23.21 14.19 1.27
N MET A 57 22.36 13.71 0.36
CA MET A 57 22.05 12.28 0.17
C MET A 57 23.32 11.45 -0.06
N THR A 58 24.29 11.98 -0.81
CA THR A 58 25.58 11.29 -1.09
C THR A 58 26.43 11.10 0.16
N ARG A 59 26.21 11.90 1.21
CA ARG A 59 26.97 11.90 2.46
C ARG A 59 26.20 11.31 3.63
N ILE A 60 25.03 10.70 3.40
CA ILE A 60 24.19 10.11 4.45
C ILE A 60 24.98 9.18 5.37
N ILE A 61 25.82 8.32 4.81
CA ILE A 61 26.58 7.35 5.60
C ILE A 61 27.59 8.05 6.53
N GLU A 62 28.22 9.14 6.07
CA GLU A 62 29.13 9.95 6.89
C GLU A 62 28.36 10.65 8.02
N ILE A 63 27.24 11.27 7.69
CA ILE A 63 26.38 11.99 8.64
C ILE A 63 25.87 11.06 9.73
N LEU A 64 25.35 9.89 9.36
CA LEU A 64 24.81 8.91 10.31
C LEU A 64 25.91 8.29 11.19
N LYS A 65 27.12 8.10 10.67
CA LYS A 65 28.27 7.63 11.46
C LYS A 65 28.81 8.69 12.42
N ALA A 66 28.65 9.97 12.08
CA ALA A 66 29.07 11.08 12.93
C ALA A 66 28.12 11.31 14.12
N VAL A 67 26.96 10.63 14.17
CA VAL A 67 26.04 10.72 15.30
C VAL A 67 26.63 9.98 16.51
N PRO A 68 26.83 10.65 17.66
CA PRO A 68 27.36 10.00 18.85
C PRO A 68 26.36 9.01 19.44
N GLU A 69 26.86 7.91 20.01
CA GLU A 69 26.02 6.84 20.57
C GLU A 69 25.09 7.32 21.69
N GLU A 70 25.52 8.28 22.50
CA GLU A 70 24.68 8.89 23.55
C GLU A 70 23.42 9.53 22.97
N ARG A 71 23.56 10.20 21.83
CA ARG A 71 22.43 10.83 21.13
C ARG A 71 21.52 9.77 20.50
N ILE A 72 22.08 8.69 19.98
CA ILE A 72 21.31 7.54 19.46
C ILE A 72 20.47 6.94 20.59
N LYS A 73 21.06 6.71 21.76
CA LYS A 73 20.37 6.17 22.93
C LYS A 73 19.24 7.09 23.40
N ALA A 74 19.49 8.39 23.48
CA ALA A 74 18.44 9.37 23.83
C ALA A 74 17.27 9.35 22.82
N MET A 75 17.56 9.26 21.51
CA MET A 75 16.52 9.11 20.49
C MET A 75 15.74 7.81 20.65
N GLN A 76 16.40 6.69 20.95
CA GLN A 76 15.76 5.40 21.20
C GLN A 76 14.85 5.42 22.44
N ASP A 77 15.29 6.07 23.53
CA ASP A 77 14.48 6.24 24.74
C ASP A 77 13.21 7.07 24.46
N ASN A 78 13.33 8.11 23.63
CA ASN A 78 12.18 8.89 23.15
C ASN A 78 11.27 8.06 22.24
N LEU A 79 11.85 7.26 21.35
CA LEU A 79 11.12 6.38 20.44
C LEU A 79 10.29 5.35 21.22
N ALA A 80 10.81 4.79 22.31
CA ALA A 80 10.08 3.86 23.18
C ALA A 80 8.85 4.51 23.83
N ARG A 81 8.93 5.79 24.19
CA ARG A 81 7.79 6.56 24.73
C ARG A 81 6.73 6.83 23.66
N VAL A 82 7.14 7.05 22.42
CA VAL A 82 6.24 7.22 21.27
C VAL A 82 5.60 5.88 20.89
N TRP A 83 6.37 4.79 20.91
CA TRP A 83 5.89 3.44 20.60
C TRP A 83 4.76 3.01 21.53
N GLN A 84 4.84 3.30 22.83
CA GLN A 84 3.75 3.04 23.78
C GLN A 84 2.43 3.75 23.38
N ARG A 85 2.51 4.90 22.70
CA ARG A 85 1.34 5.65 22.22
C ARG A 85 0.84 5.16 20.86
N VAL A 86 1.74 4.72 19.97
CA VAL A 86 1.40 4.24 18.62
C VAL A 86 1.00 2.76 18.64
N GLY A 87 1.73 1.90 19.34
CA GLY A 87 1.54 0.43 19.37
C GLY A 87 0.27 -0.01 20.07
N ALA A 88 -0.10 0.61 21.20
CA ALA A 88 -1.31 0.23 21.94
C ALA A 88 -2.61 0.51 21.16
N VAL A 89 -2.59 1.53 20.28
CA VAL A 89 -3.73 1.87 19.43
C VAL A 89 -3.63 1.13 18.09
N GLY A 90 -2.44 1.05 17.51
CA GLY A 90 -2.18 0.45 16.20
C GLY A 90 -2.40 -1.06 16.16
N GLU A 91 -1.91 -1.81 17.14
CA GLU A 91 -2.01 -3.28 17.12
C GLU A 91 -3.45 -3.76 17.32
N LEU A 92 -4.21 -3.10 18.19
CA LEU A 92 -5.63 -3.36 18.41
C LEU A 92 -6.51 -2.91 17.22
N LEU A 93 -6.25 -1.72 16.67
CA LEU A 93 -7.03 -1.18 15.56
C LEU A 93 -6.74 -1.93 14.26
N LEU A 94 -5.47 -2.27 13.98
CA LEU A 94 -5.06 -3.06 12.83
C LEU A 94 -5.66 -4.47 12.92
N TRP A 95 -5.63 -5.10 14.10
CA TRP A 95 -6.26 -6.41 14.29
C TRP A 95 -7.77 -6.34 14.09
N LEU A 96 -8.46 -5.34 14.63
CA LEU A 96 -9.90 -5.12 14.41
C LEU A 96 -10.23 -4.83 12.94
N HIS A 97 -9.41 -4.05 12.23
CA HIS A 97 -9.60 -3.72 10.82
C HIS A 97 -9.36 -4.93 9.93
N LEU A 98 -8.29 -5.68 10.19
CA LEU A 98 -7.98 -6.93 9.49
C LEU A 98 -9.06 -7.97 9.73
N HIS A 99 -9.53 -8.11 10.96
CA HIS A 99 -10.63 -9.01 11.29
C HIS A 99 -11.93 -8.63 10.58
N ARG A 100 -12.27 -7.33 10.52
CA ARG A 100 -13.41 -6.85 9.72
C ARG A 100 -13.25 -7.12 8.23
N LEU A 101 -12.06 -6.90 7.67
CA LEU A 101 -11.80 -7.16 6.25
C LEU A 101 -11.87 -8.66 5.93
N LEU A 102 -11.36 -9.52 6.81
CA LEU A 102 -11.48 -10.97 6.68
C LEU A 102 -12.95 -11.40 6.70
N MET A 103 -13.75 -10.89 7.64
CA MET A 103 -15.19 -11.18 7.69
C MET A 103 -15.93 -10.66 6.45
N ALA A 104 -15.60 -9.45 5.99
CA ALA A 104 -16.18 -8.90 4.76
C ALA A 104 -15.79 -9.70 3.51
N MET A 105 -14.57 -10.25 3.47
CA MET A 105 -14.14 -11.16 2.41
C MET A 105 -14.85 -12.50 2.48
N GLU A 106 -15.05 -13.07 3.66
CA GLU A 106 -15.75 -14.34 3.83
C GLU A 106 -17.22 -14.24 3.41
N ASP A 107 -17.89 -13.14 3.77
CA ASP A 107 -19.23 -12.79 3.29
C ASP A 107 -19.25 -12.59 1.76
N ALA A 108 -18.27 -11.86 1.21
CA ALA A 108 -18.17 -11.64 -0.23
C ALA A 108 -17.93 -12.96 -1.01
N VAL A 109 -17.11 -13.85 -0.46
CA VAL A 109 -16.85 -15.20 -1.02
C VAL A 109 -18.13 -16.03 -0.98
N GLY A 110 -18.90 -15.98 0.11
CA GLY A 110 -20.20 -16.63 0.22
C GLY A 110 -21.20 -16.12 -0.84
N VAL A 111 -21.30 -14.80 -1.01
CA VAL A 111 -22.15 -14.19 -2.04
C VAL A 111 -21.74 -14.61 -3.45
N VAL A 112 -20.44 -14.62 -3.75
CA VAL A 112 -19.91 -15.07 -5.05
C VAL A 112 -20.16 -16.56 -5.27
N ALA A 113 -19.99 -17.40 -4.25
CA ALA A 113 -20.25 -18.84 -4.32
C ALA A 113 -21.74 -19.14 -4.59
N ASP A 114 -22.64 -18.43 -3.90
CA ASP A 114 -24.08 -18.53 -4.11
C ASP A 114 -24.50 -18.06 -5.50
N HIS A 115 -23.95 -16.94 -5.97
CA HIS A 115 -24.18 -16.46 -7.34
C HIS A 115 -23.62 -17.41 -8.39
N SER A 116 -22.46 -18.04 -8.14
CA SER A 116 -21.85 -19.03 -9.02
C SER A 116 -22.71 -20.30 -9.10
N SER A 117 -23.16 -20.82 -7.96
CA SER A 117 -24.06 -21.97 -7.85
C SER A 117 -25.37 -21.76 -8.61
N LYS A 118 -26.03 -20.60 -8.40
CA LYS A 118 -27.28 -20.24 -9.08
C LYS A 118 -27.12 -20.07 -10.60
N ASN A 119 -25.92 -19.71 -11.06
CA ASN A 119 -25.59 -19.51 -12.47
C ASN A 119 -24.90 -20.72 -13.12
N GLY A 120 -24.89 -21.89 -12.46
CA GLY A 120 -24.34 -23.14 -13.01
C GLY A 120 -22.81 -23.22 -13.03
N GLY A 121 -22.10 -22.38 -12.25
CA GLY A 121 -20.65 -22.40 -12.11
C GLY A 121 -19.85 -21.88 -13.31
N VAL A 122 -20.54 -21.53 -14.40
CA VAL A 122 -19.90 -20.99 -15.60
C VAL A 122 -19.60 -19.52 -15.35
N GLN A 123 -18.32 -19.21 -15.07
CA GLN A 123 -17.82 -17.85 -15.08
C GLN A 123 -18.19 -17.22 -16.44
N ARG A 124 -19.01 -16.16 -16.43
CA ARG A 124 -19.26 -15.40 -17.66
C ARG A 124 -17.90 -14.94 -18.18
N PRO A 125 -17.56 -15.18 -19.45
CA PRO A 125 -16.30 -14.71 -19.98
C PRO A 125 -16.27 -13.19 -19.78
N ALA A 126 -15.32 -12.71 -18.98
CA ALA A 126 -15.17 -11.27 -18.78
C ALA A 126 -14.90 -10.66 -20.17
N PRO A 127 -15.70 -9.70 -20.63
CA PRO A 127 -15.46 -9.05 -21.90
C PRO A 127 -14.03 -8.51 -21.92
N GLY A 128 -13.18 -9.07 -22.78
CA GLY A 128 -11.77 -8.69 -22.86
C GLY A 128 -10.79 -9.44 -21.96
N ALA A 129 -11.16 -10.57 -21.33
CA ALA A 129 -10.23 -11.46 -20.60
C ALA A 129 -9.05 -11.92 -21.47
N GLN A 130 -9.26 -12.06 -22.78
CA GLN A 130 -8.23 -12.35 -23.77
C GLN A 130 -7.15 -11.26 -23.88
N PHE A 131 -7.42 -10.04 -23.41
CA PHE A 131 -6.45 -8.95 -23.36
C PHE A 131 -5.73 -8.85 -22.01
N ALA A 132 -6.22 -9.50 -20.95
CA ALA A 132 -5.62 -9.46 -19.61
C ALA A 132 -4.31 -10.26 -19.50
N ALA A 133 -4.00 -11.11 -20.48
CA ALA A 133 -2.72 -11.80 -20.59
C ALA A 133 -1.68 -11.02 -21.42
N SER A 134 -2.00 -9.78 -21.83
CA SER A 134 -1.07 -8.88 -22.49
C SER A 134 0.05 -8.50 -21.51
N PRO A 135 1.34 -8.60 -21.89
CA PRO A 135 2.45 -8.10 -21.07
C PRO A 135 2.40 -6.59 -20.78
N VAL A 136 1.53 -5.87 -21.47
CA VAL A 136 1.31 -4.43 -21.32
C VAL A 136 -0.10 -4.24 -20.78
N ASP A 137 -0.20 -4.22 -19.45
CA ASP A 137 -1.36 -3.70 -18.72
C ASP A 137 -1.06 -2.25 -18.34
N ASP A 138 -1.55 -1.31 -19.14
CA ASP A 138 -1.42 0.12 -18.88
C ASP A 138 -2.79 0.75 -18.63
N ALA A 139 -2.80 2.03 -18.22
CA ALA A 139 -4.04 2.75 -17.98
C ALA A 139 -4.93 2.81 -19.25
N PHE A 140 -4.34 2.70 -20.44
CA PHE A 140 -5.05 2.72 -21.69
C PHE A 140 -5.77 1.40 -21.98
N SER A 141 -5.13 0.24 -21.78
CA SER A 141 -5.77 -1.08 -21.90
C SER A 141 -6.98 -1.20 -20.96
N THR A 142 -6.86 -0.65 -19.76
CA THR A 142 -7.93 -0.61 -18.75
C THR A 142 -9.12 0.24 -19.20
N ILE A 143 -8.87 1.46 -19.72
CA ILE A 143 -9.92 2.34 -20.24
C ILE A 143 -10.63 1.68 -21.44
N MET A 144 -9.89 1.02 -22.31
CA MET A 144 -10.44 0.35 -23.48
C MET A 144 -11.30 -0.87 -23.12
N GLN A 145 -10.92 -1.66 -22.10
CA GLN A 145 -11.77 -2.72 -21.55
C GLN A 145 -13.08 -2.17 -20.97
N TRP A 146 -13.02 -1.04 -20.25
CA TRP A 146 -14.22 -0.39 -19.69
C TRP A 146 -15.16 0.12 -20.79
N LEU A 147 -14.61 0.81 -21.81
CA LEU A 147 -15.38 1.31 -22.94
C LEU A 147 -16.02 0.18 -23.75
N TYR A 148 -15.28 -0.90 -24.00
CA TYR A 148 -15.80 -2.06 -24.71
C TYR A 148 -17.00 -2.69 -23.98
N ALA A 149 -16.91 -2.86 -22.65
CA ALA A 149 -18.02 -3.40 -21.85
C ALA A 149 -19.25 -2.47 -21.79
N ARG A 150 -19.08 -1.15 -22.00
CA ARG A 150 -20.13 -0.15 -21.84
C ARG A 150 -20.83 0.24 -23.14
N ILE A 151 -20.21 0.00 -24.31
CA ILE A 151 -20.79 0.31 -25.61
C ILE A 151 -21.52 -0.94 -26.16
N PRO A 152 -22.87 -0.94 -26.22
CA PRO A 152 -23.64 -2.11 -26.64
C PRO A 152 -23.41 -2.47 -28.12
N ASP A 153 -23.00 -1.51 -28.95
CA ASP A 153 -22.98 -1.65 -30.40
C ASP A 153 -21.78 -2.46 -30.92
N VAL A 154 -20.74 -2.61 -30.11
CA VAL A 154 -19.53 -3.39 -30.45
C VAL A 154 -19.78 -4.90 -30.34
N HIS A 155 -20.83 -5.30 -29.63
CA HIS A 155 -21.20 -6.71 -29.41
C HIS A 155 -22.10 -7.28 -30.51
N ARG A 156 -22.58 -6.45 -31.46
CA ARG A 156 -23.56 -6.87 -32.49
C ARG A 156 -22.99 -7.73 -33.62
N GLY A 157 -21.70 -8.05 -33.60
CA GLY A 157 -21.04 -8.82 -34.65
C GLY A 157 -21.06 -10.34 -34.51
N THR A 158 -21.50 -10.90 -33.38
CA THR A 158 -21.37 -12.36 -33.12
C THR A 158 -22.69 -13.12 -32.94
N THR A 159 -23.86 -12.50 -33.18
CA THR A 159 -25.18 -13.15 -32.99
C THR A 159 -25.99 -13.38 -34.28
N THR A 160 -25.34 -13.50 -35.44
CA THR A 160 -26.02 -13.96 -36.67
C THR A 160 -25.19 -14.99 -37.42
N ALA A 161 -25.06 -16.19 -36.84
CA ALA A 161 -24.82 -17.43 -37.58
C ALA A 161 -25.52 -18.57 -36.83
N GLY A 162 -26.82 -18.76 -37.10
CA GLY A 162 -27.58 -19.85 -36.49
C GLY A 162 -29.08 -19.64 -36.28
N ALA A 163 -29.76 -18.82 -37.10
CA ALA A 163 -31.21 -18.92 -37.23
C ALA A 163 -31.51 -19.81 -38.44
N VAL A 164 -31.64 -21.11 -38.17
CA VAL A 164 -32.19 -22.08 -39.12
C VAL A 164 -33.62 -21.64 -39.47
N VAL A 165 -33.86 -21.51 -40.77
CA VAL A 165 -35.14 -21.21 -41.42
C VAL A 165 -36.18 -22.26 -41.03
N THR A 166 -37.34 -21.83 -40.52
CA THR A 166 -38.56 -22.64 -40.47
C THR A 166 -39.31 -22.56 -41.80
N ALA A 167 -39.47 -23.70 -42.44
CA ALA A 167 -40.64 -24.13 -43.22
C ALA A 167 -40.65 -25.66 -43.25
#